data_AF-A0A9E3AC54-F1
#
_entry.id   AF-A0A9E3AC54-F1
#
_cell.length_a   1.000
_cell.length_b   1.000
_cell.length_c   1.000
_cell.angle_alpha   90.00
_cell.angle_beta   90.00
_cell.angle_gamma   90.00
#
_symmetry.space_group_name_H-M   'P 1'
#
loop_
_entity.id
_entity.type
_entity.pdbx_description
1 polymer ?
#
loop_
_entity_poly.entity_id
_entity_poly.type
_entity_poly.pdbx_seq_one_letter_code
_entity_poly.pdbx_strand_id
1 'polypeptide(L)'
;MKRTTVLLALTIVFSSVAAIANSNSDPRIIIKDPVCPSSSCISVGTHFSFSSPESGFGTVFFTNSSGVSWRNLKLLESVVAASAITCSSPDAFMHCSVTTSGSDITTIFLSGIGPSFLGIPAGHHFSITFGGWPLGGVEFTAAANVPEPVTLTLFASGLGVILVRRRKRLRQL
;
A
#
# COMPACT_ATOMS: atom_id res chain seq x y z
N MET A 1 -45.93 -33.30 -3.33
CA MET A 1 -44.49 -33.23 -2.99
C MET A 1 -43.61 -33.29 -4.27
N LYS A 2 -43.68 -32.33 -5.19
CA LYS A 2 -42.87 -32.34 -6.44
C LYS A 2 -42.35 -30.97 -6.91
N ARG A 3 -42.74 -29.86 -6.27
CA ARG A 3 -42.37 -28.49 -6.71
C ARG A 3 -41.15 -27.91 -5.99
N THR A 4 -40.83 -28.40 -4.78
CA THR A 4 -39.70 -27.92 -3.97
C THR A 4 -38.35 -28.45 -4.44
N THR A 5 -38.31 -29.61 -5.12
CA THR A 5 -37.06 -30.22 -5.60
C THR A 5 -36.48 -29.51 -6.83
N VAL A 6 -37.32 -28.87 -7.65
CA VAL A 6 -36.90 -28.16 -8.87
C VAL A 6 -36.23 -26.83 -8.54
N LEU A 7 -36.71 -26.14 -7.49
CA LEU A 7 -36.14 -24.87 -7.04
C LEU A 7 -34.75 -25.02 -6.41
N LEU A 8 -34.49 -26.14 -5.73
CA LEU A 8 -33.17 -26.41 -5.15
C LEU A 8 -32.12 -26.81 -6.21
N ALA A 9 -32.55 -27.42 -7.31
CA ALA A 9 -31.65 -27.80 -8.40
C ALA A 9 -31.21 -26.59 -9.25
N LEU A 10 -32.05 -25.55 -9.36
CA LEU A 10 -31.74 -24.38 -10.19
C LEU A 10 -30.72 -23.41 -9.55
N THR A 11 -30.62 -23.38 -8.21
CA THR A 11 -29.68 -22.50 -7.50
C THR A 11 -28.22 -23.01 -7.51
N ILE A 12 -28.02 -24.31 -7.70
CA ILE A 12 -26.67 -24.93 -7.77
C ILE A 12 -26.03 -24.69 -9.14
N VAL A 13 -26.81 -24.50 -10.21
CA VAL A 13 -26.28 -24.31 -11.57
C VAL A 13 -25.76 -22.89 -11.82
N PHE A 14 -26.24 -21.88 -11.08
CA PHE A 14 -25.83 -20.48 -11.25
C PHE A 14 -24.60 -20.05 -10.45
N SER A 15 -23.99 -20.94 -9.65
CA SER A 15 -22.89 -20.59 -8.75
C SER A 15 -21.50 -21.06 -9.20
N SER A 16 -21.35 -21.51 -10.46
CA SER A 16 -20.11 -22.13 -10.96
C SER A 16 -19.44 -21.34 -12.09
N VAL A 17 -19.13 -20.06 -11.86
CA VAL A 17 -18.00 -19.41 -12.53
C VAL A 17 -17.18 -18.68 -11.47
N ALA A 18 -16.48 -19.47 -10.64
CA ALA A 18 -15.33 -18.94 -9.94
C ALA A 18 -14.29 -18.66 -11.03
N ALA A 19 -14.18 -17.39 -11.44
CA ALA A 19 -13.06 -16.93 -12.22
C ALA A 19 -11.79 -17.28 -11.44
N ILE A 20 -11.05 -18.28 -11.92
CA ILE A 20 -9.68 -18.52 -11.47
C ILE A 20 -8.89 -17.34 -12.04
N ALA A 21 -8.80 -16.26 -11.26
CA ALA A 21 -7.81 -15.22 -11.50
C ALA A 21 -6.44 -15.93 -11.41
N ASN A 22 -5.78 -16.10 -12.56
CA ASN A 22 -4.41 -16.55 -12.63
C ASN A 22 -3.54 -15.47 -11.97
N SER A 23 -3.34 -15.60 -10.67
CA SER A 23 -2.64 -14.61 -9.84
C SER A 23 -1.15 -14.43 -10.19
N ASN A 24 -0.66 -15.12 -11.22
CA ASN A 24 0.74 -15.13 -11.63
C ASN A 24 1.10 -14.00 -12.61
N SER A 25 0.11 -13.29 -13.17
CA SER A 25 0.32 -12.19 -14.12
C SER A 25 -0.10 -10.81 -13.59
N ASP A 26 -0.63 -10.73 -12.37
CA ASP A 26 -1.08 -9.45 -11.80
C ASP A 26 0.13 -8.59 -11.37
N PRO A 27 0.12 -7.28 -11.65
CA PRO A 27 1.17 -6.37 -11.22
C PRO A 27 1.30 -6.40 -9.69
N ARG A 28 2.51 -6.70 -9.24
CA ARG A 28 2.87 -6.89 -7.85
C ARG A 28 3.94 -5.89 -7.45
N ILE A 29 3.77 -5.33 -6.26
CA ILE A 29 4.79 -4.51 -5.61
C ILE A 29 5.05 -5.06 -4.21
N ILE A 30 6.30 -5.37 -3.94
CA ILE A 30 6.73 -5.93 -2.65
C ILE A 30 7.84 -5.08 -2.10
N ILE A 31 7.62 -4.50 -0.93
CA ILE A 31 8.66 -3.73 -0.23
C ILE A 31 9.35 -4.65 0.77
N LYS A 32 10.67 -4.80 0.60
CA LYS A 32 11.52 -5.65 1.45
C LYS A 32 12.71 -4.84 1.93
N ASP A 33 13.32 -5.30 3.01
CA ASP A 33 14.63 -4.83 3.45
C ASP A 33 15.73 -5.79 2.95
N PRO A 34 16.60 -5.37 2.02
CA PRO A 34 17.76 -6.18 1.66
C PRO A 34 19.08 -5.50 2.03
N VAL A 35 20.12 -6.33 2.02
CA VAL A 35 21.50 -5.88 1.87
C VAL A 35 21.65 -5.24 0.49
N CYS A 36 21.98 -3.95 0.46
CA CYS A 36 22.38 -3.26 -0.76
C CYS A 36 23.55 -3.99 -1.42
N PRO A 37 23.43 -4.46 -2.68
CA PRO A 37 24.57 -5.05 -3.38
C PRO A 37 25.57 -3.95 -3.77
N SER A 38 26.39 -3.55 -2.80
CA SER A 38 27.65 -2.77 -2.77
C SER A 38 27.90 -1.57 -3.72
N SER A 39 26.97 -1.13 -4.58
CA SER A 39 27.08 0.16 -5.31
C SER A 39 25.80 0.63 -6.03
N SER A 40 24.70 -0.14 -6.01
CA SER A 40 23.49 0.17 -6.80
C SER A 40 22.37 0.87 -6.03
N CYS A 41 22.59 1.25 -4.78
CA CYS A 41 21.53 1.82 -3.95
C CYS A 41 21.42 3.34 -4.11
N ILE A 42 20.23 3.76 -4.52
CA ILE A 42 19.95 5.17 -4.77
C ILE A 42 19.55 5.83 -3.45
N SER A 43 20.30 6.85 -3.03
CA SER A 43 19.95 7.67 -1.87
C SER A 43 18.72 8.51 -2.16
N VAL A 44 17.68 8.39 -1.33
CA VAL A 44 16.40 9.08 -1.50
C VAL A 44 15.99 9.82 -0.22
N GLY A 45 15.31 10.95 -0.41
CA GLY A 45 14.71 11.76 0.65
C GLY A 45 13.29 11.31 1.01
N THR A 46 12.55 12.15 1.74
CA THR A 46 11.12 11.88 2.05
C THR A 46 10.22 11.96 0.83
N HIS A 47 10.65 12.65 -0.23
CA HIS A 47 9.98 12.72 -1.52
C HIS A 47 10.97 12.31 -2.60
N PHE A 48 10.58 11.37 -3.44
CA PHE A 48 11.42 10.89 -4.54
C PHE A 48 10.57 10.29 -5.65
N SER A 49 11.16 10.19 -6.84
CA SER A 49 10.54 9.55 -7.99
C SER A 49 11.47 8.47 -8.53
N PHE A 50 10.88 7.43 -9.10
CA PHE A 50 11.61 6.30 -9.66
C PHE A 50 10.73 5.55 -10.65
N SER A 51 11.35 4.86 -11.61
CA SER A 51 10.65 4.04 -12.58
C SER A 51 10.70 2.55 -12.24
N SER A 52 9.67 1.80 -12.65
CA SER A 52 9.75 0.34 -12.65
C SER A 52 10.78 -0.14 -13.68
N PRO A 53 11.39 -1.33 -13.48
CA PRO A 53 12.27 -1.92 -14.48
C PRO A 53 11.60 -2.04 -15.85
N GLU A 54 12.36 -1.84 -16.93
CA GLU A 54 11.89 -1.89 -18.33
C GLU A 54 11.23 -3.22 -18.72
N SER A 55 11.57 -4.30 -18.03
CA SER A 55 10.95 -5.61 -18.24
C SER A 55 9.60 -5.78 -17.55
N GLY A 56 9.21 -4.86 -16.66
CA GLY A 56 8.05 -5.02 -15.76
C GLY A 56 8.30 -5.96 -14.56
N PHE A 57 9.53 -6.47 -14.44
CA PHE A 57 9.97 -7.36 -13.36
C PHE A 57 11.35 -6.93 -12.83
N GLY A 58 11.57 -7.07 -11.53
CA GLY A 58 12.89 -6.86 -10.94
C GLY A 58 12.82 -6.10 -9.63
N THR A 59 13.98 -5.70 -9.13
CA THR A 59 14.10 -5.03 -7.84
C THR A 59 14.93 -3.77 -7.99
N VAL A 60 14.40 -2.67 -7.47
CA VAL A 60 15.14 -1.42 -7.29
C VAL A 60 15.51 -1.27 -5.83
N PHE A 61 16.68 -0.68 -5.59
CA PHE A 61 17.27 -0.59 -4.26
C PHE A 61 17.51 0.87 -3.88
N PHE A 62 17.15 1.20 -2.65
CA PHE A 62 17.16 2.56 -2.14
C PHE A 62 17.81 2.63 -0.77
N THR A 63 18.29 3.83 -0.42
CA THR A 63 18.76 4.17 0.92
C THR A 63 17.97 5.36 1.43
N ASN A 64 17.39 5.24 2.63
CA ASN A 64 16.75 6.38 3.29
C ASN A 64 17.82 7.38 3.76
N SER A 65 18.07 8.39 2.93
CA SER A 65 19.00 9.49 3.22
C SER A 65 18.26 10.75 3.68
N SER A 66 17.00 10.63 4.10
CA SER A 66 16.17 11.78 4.51
C SER A 66 16.50 12.37 5.89
N GLY A 67 17.33 11.68 6.69
CA GLY A 67 17.63 12.07 8.07
C GLY A 67 16.51 11.75 9.08
N VAL A 68 15.38 11.20 8.64
CA VAL A 68 14.25 10.81 9.51
C VAL A 68 13.77 9.39 9.21
N SER A 69 13.28 8.70 10.24
CA SER A 69 12.66 7.37 10.07
C SER A 69 11.27 7.49 9.46
N TRP A 70 10.95 6.63 8.51
CA TRP A 70 9.65 6.60 7.82
C TRP A 70 8.71 5.61 8.49
N ARG A 71 7.54 6.08 8.93
CA ARG A 71 6.50 5.26 9.58
C ARG A 71 5.36 4.89 8.63
N ASN A 72 5.28 5.57 7.50
CA ASN A 72 4.39 5.26 6.41
C ASN A 72 5.05 5.70 5.10
N LEU A 73 4.60 5.11 3.99
CA LEU A 73 5.08 5.40 2.65
C LEU A 73 3.88 5.40 1.69
N LYS A 74 3.76 6.46 0.91
CA LYS A 74 2.74 6.60 -0.12
C LYS A 74 3.42 6.59 -1.48
N LEU A 75 2.99 5.71 -2.38
CA LEU A 75 3.43 5.66 -3.76
C LEU A 75 2.25 6.03 -4.66
N LEU A 76 2.53 6.75 -5.73
CA LEU A 76 1.55 7.22 -6.72
C LEU A 76 1.99 6.79 -8.12
N GLU A 77 1.07 6.25 -8.89
CA GLU A 77 1.23 5.92 -10.31
C GLU A 77 -0.10 6.15 -11.06
N SER A 78 -0.10 6.14 -12.39
CA SER A 78 -1.28 6.48 -13.22
C SER A 78 -1.49 5.57 -14.42
N VAL A 79 -0.75 4.46 -14.50
CA VAL A 79 -0.74 3.54 -15.65
C VAL A 79 -1.59 2.31 -15.37
N VAL A 80 -1.57 1.81 -14.13
CA VAL A 80 -2.26 0.59 -13.75
C VAL A 80 -3.43 0.91 -12.82
N ALA A 81 -4.56 0.26 -13.03
CA ALA A 81 -5.71 0.42 -12.15
C ALA A 81 -5.45 -0.23 -10.78
N ALA A 82 -5.82 0.45 -9.69
CA ALA A 82 -5.67 -0.03 -8.32
C ALA A 82 -6.21 -1.46 -8.09
N SER A 83 -7.31 -1.83 -8.77
CA SER A 83 -7.91 -3.16 -8.66
C SER A 83 -7.05 -4.29 -9.24
N ALA A 84 -6.07 -3.97 -10.08
CA ALA A 84 -5.16 -4.94 -10.69
C ALA A 84 -3.86 -5.12 -9.89
N ILE A 85 -3.58 -4.25 -8.90
CA ILE A 85 -2.29 -4.25 -8.21
C ILE A 85 -2.40 -5.01 -6.90
N THR A 86 -1.50 -5.97 -6.72
CA THR A 86 -1.31 -6.64 -5.45
C THR A 86 -0.10 -6.03 -4.72
N CYS A 87 -0.31 -5.55 -3.50
CA CYS A 87 0.76 -4.99 -2.68
C CYS A 87 1.05 -5.84 -1.44
N SER A 88 2.33 -5.97 -1.09
CA SER A 88 2.74 -6.52 0.20
C SER A 88 4.01 -5.86 0.74
N SER A 89 4.17 -5.88 2.06
CA SER A 89 5.38 -5.41 2.74
C SER A 89 5.63 -6.30 3.96
N PRO A 90 6.16 -7.52 3.78
CA PRO A 90 6.25 -8.49 4.87
C PRO A 90 7.09 -8.01 6.06
N ASP A 91 8.10 -7.16 5.84
CA ASP A 91 9.11 -6.84 6.86
C ASP A 91 8.96 -5.43 7.46
N ALA A 92 8.75 -4.42 6.61
CA ALA A 92 8.86 -3.00 7.01
C ALA A 92 7.55 -2.37 7.50
N PHE A 93 6.40 -2.79 6.97
CA PHE A 93 5.08 -2.19 7.23
C PHE A 93 4.00 -3.27 7.39
N MET A 94 3.15 -3.15 8.41
CA MET A 94 2.09 -4.14 8.67
C MET A 94 0.96 -4.13 7.64
N HIS A 95 0.69 -2.96 7.06
CA HIS A 95 -0.43 -2.75 6.15
C HIS A 95 0.09 -2.23 4.82
N CYS A 96 -0.42 -2.80 3.74
CA CYS A 96 -0.41 -2.17 2.44
C CYS A 96 -1.83 -2.12 1.87
N SER A 97 -2.26 -0.94 1.43
CA SER A 97 -3.51 -0.75 0.73
C SER A 97 -3.26 -0.12 -0.64
N VAL A 98 -4.06 -0.53 -1.62
CA VAL A 98 -4.08 0.09 -2.95
C VAL A 98 -5.45 0.71 -3.16
N THR A 99 -5.48 2.00 -3.45
CA THR A 99 -6.71 2.74 -3.69
C THR A 99 -6.55 3.63 -4.91
N THR A 100 -7.65 3.93 -5.59
CA THR A 100 -7.66 4.97 -6.61
C THR A 100 -7.95 6.32 -5.94
N SER A 101 -7.13 7.33 -6.21
CA SER A 101 -7.32 8.70 -5.77
C SER A 101 -7.57 9.59 -7.00
N GLY A 102 -8.74 10.21 -7.09
CA GLY A 102 -9.12 10.97 -8.29
C GLY A 102 -9.58 10.06 -9.43
N SER A 103 -9.51 10.54 -10.68
CA SER A 103 -10.04 9.79 -11.84
C SER A 103 -9.17 8.59 -12.21
N ASP A 104 -7.84 8.67 -12.11
CA ASP A 104 -6.95 7.62 -12.65
C ASP A 104 -5.61 7.46 -11.90
N ILE A 105 -5.42 8.09 -10.73
CA ILE A 105 -4.17 7.96 -9.97
C ILE A 105 -4.31 6.82 -8.97
N THR A 106 -3.52 5.77 -9.16
CA THR A 106 -3.42 4.68 -8.21
C THR A 106 -2.46 5.08 -7.09
N THR A 107 -2.95 4.96 -5.86
CA THR A 107 -2.23 5.21 -4.63
C THR A 107 -1.96 3.90 -3.92
N ILE A 108 -0.70 3.59 -3.69
CA ILE A 108 -0.27 2.46 -2.87
C ILE A 108 0.21 3.04 -1.53
N PHE A 109 -0.49 2.74 -0.44
CA PHE A 109 -0.20 3.28 0.87
C PHE A 109 0.26 2.17 1.83
N LEU A 110 1.45 2.34 2.38
CA LEU A 110 2.07 1.43 3.33
C LEU A 110 2.13 2.09 4.71
N SER A 111 1.70 1.37 5.73
CA SER A 111 1.65 1.88 7.10
C SER A 111 1.68 0.78 8.15
N GLY A 112 1.78 1.19 9.41
CA GLY A 112 1.82 0.27 10.54
C GLY A 112 3.22 -0.26 10.81
N ILE A 113 3.36 -0.90 11.96
CA ILE A 113 4.63 -1.41 12.47
C ILE A 113 4.85 -2.82 11.92
N GLY A 114 5.84 -3.00 11.07
CA GLY A 114 6.23 -4.31 10.57
C GLY A 114 6.72 -5.24 11.69
N PRO A 115 6.68 -6.56 11.47
CA PRO A 115 7.11 -7.55 12.45
C PRO A 115 8.61 -7.48 12.75
N SER A 116 9.42 -7.07 11.76
CA SER A 116 10.87 -6.96 11.88
C SER A 116 11.32 -5.52 12.12
N PHE A 117 10.58 -4.53 11.59
CA PHE A 117 10.99 -3.12 11.64
C PHE A 117 9.83 -2.16 11.93
N LEU A 118 10.13 -1.07 12.63
CA LEU A 118 9.20 0.03 12.89
C LEU A 118 9.11 1.01 11.70
N GLY A 119 8.99 0.48 10.48
CA GLY A 119 9.11 1.24 9.22
C GLY A 119 10.53 1.21 8.65
N ILE A 120 10.93 2.27 7.93
CA ILE A 120 12.26 2.39 7.29
C ILE A 120 13.10 3.42 8.07
N PRO A 121 14.08 2.99 8.89
CA PRO A 121 14.89 3.93 9.67
C PRO A 121 15.79 4.82 8.80
N ALA A 122 16.21 5.97 9.35
CA ALA A 122 17.20 6.83 8.67
C ALA A 122 18.53 6.06 8.46
N GLY A 123 19.14 6.24 7.30
CA GLY A 123 20.38 5.58 6.90
C GLY A 123 20.24 4.11 6.52
N HIS A 124 19.04 3.53 6.61
CA HIS A 124 18.82 2.13 6.27
C HIS A 124 18.41 1.95 4.81
N HIS A 125 18.68 0.76 4.31
CA HIS A 125 18.36 0.35 2.96
C HIS A 125 16.96 -0.25 2.88
N PHE A 126 16.36 -0.18 1.70
CA PHE A 126 15.13 -0.87 1.39
C PHE A 126 15.07 -1.15 -0.10
N SER A 127 14.17 -2.04 -0.50
CA SER A 127 13.96 -2.37 -1.89
C SER A 127 12.51 -2.49 -2.24
N ILE A 128 12.23 -2.25 -3.52
CA ILE A 128 10.91 -2.38 -4.11
C ILE A 128 11.03 -3.40 -5.23
N THR A 129 10.39 -4.55 -5.04
CA THR A 129 10.33 -5.62 -6.04
C THR A 129 9.04 -5.51 -6.84
N PHE A 130 9.19 -5.51 -8.16
CA PHE A 130 8.15 -5.49 -9.16
C PHE A 130 7.98 -6.86 -9.79
N GLY A 131 6.75 -7.25 -10.08
CA GLY A 131 6.47 -8.39 -10.96
C GLY A 131 5.15 -8.22 -11.71
N GLY A 132 5.07 -8.65 -12.96
CA GLY A 132 3.84 -8.64 -13.74
C GLY A 132 3.37 -7.24 -14.17
N TRP A 133 4.26 -6.24 -14.20
CA TRP A 133 3.88 -4.90 -14.65
C TRP A 133 3.70 -4.86 -16.17
N PRO A 134 2.57 -4.33 -16.68
CA PRO A 134 2.18 -4.44 -18.09
C PRO A 134 3.05 -3.59 -19.03
N LEU A 135 3.61 -2.50 -18.50
CA LEU A 135 4.60 -1.65 -19.15
C LEU A 135 5.79 -1.53 -18.20
N GLY A 136 7.01 -1.70 -18.72
CA GLY A 136 8.21 -1.28 -17.99
C GLY A 136 8.35 0.24 -18.01
N GLY A 137 9.18 0.78 -17.12
CA GLY A 137 9.44 2.22 -17.08
C GLY A 137 8.28 3.06 -16.53
N VAL A 138 7.35 2.45 -15.78
CA VAL A 138 6.25 3.18 -15.15
C VAL A 138 6.81 4.08 -14.06
N GLU A 139 6.52 5.37 -14.12
CA GLU A 139 6.95 6.36 -13.14
C GLU A 139 6.12 6.29 -11.86
N PHE A 140 6.81 6.22 -10.73
CA PHE A 140 6.24 6.29 -9.39
C PHE A 140 6.71 7.55 -8.69
N THR A 141 5.78 8.21 -8.00
CA THR A 141 6.12 9.27 -7.04
C THR A 141 5.90 8.76 -5.63
N ALA A 142 6.93 8.84 -4.80
CA ALA A 142 6.91 8.40 -3.42
C ALA A 142 6.93 9.58 -2.44
N ALA A 143 6.16 9.46 -1.37
CA ALA A 143 6.14 10.39 -0.25
C ALA A 143 6.08 9.62 1.08
N ALA A 144 7.09 9.80 1.92
CA ALA A 144 7.18 9.19 3.24
C ALA A 144 6.58 10.10 4.32
N ASN A 145 6.08 9.51 5.41
CA ASN A 145 5.49 10.23 6.54
C ASN A 145 4.31 11.16 6.15
N VAL A 146 3.43 10.70 5.25
CA VAL A 146 2.20 11.40 4.83
C VAL A 146 0.95 10.55 5.14
N PRO A 147 -0.08 11.10 5.82
CA PRO A 147 -0.11 12.41 6.45
C PRO A 147 0.94 12.54 7.54
N GLU A 148 1.46 13.76 7.74
CA GLU A 148 2.51 14.00 8.72
C GLU A 148 2.09 13.51 10.11
N PRO A 149 3.03 12.96 10.91
CA PRO A 149 2.72 12.50 12.26
C PRO A 149 2.04 13.56 13.14
N VAL A 150 2.37 14.83 12.90
CA VAL A 150 1.75 15.98 13.56
C VAL A 150 0.28 16.12 13.16
N THR A 151 -0.06 15.94 11.87
CA THR A 151 -1.45 16.00 11.40
C THR A 151 -2.32 14.93 12.06
N LEU A 152 -1.81 13.71 12.24
CA LEU A 152 -2.53 12.65 12.96
C LEU A 152 -2.77 13.02 14.43
N THR A 153 -1.79 13.63 15.09
CA THR A 153 -1.89 14.06 16.48
C THR A 153 -2.90 15.19 16.64
N LEU A 154 -2.90 16.15 15.71
CA LEU A 154 -3.89 17.23 15.66
C LEU A 154 -5.31 16.70 15.41
N PHE A 155 -5.48 15.72 14.52
CA PHE A 155 -6.78 15.10 14.29
C PHE A 155 -7.30 14.36 15.53
N ALA A 156 -6.45 13.58 16.19
CA ALA A 156 -6.80 12.85 17.41
C ALA A 156 -7.17 13.80 18.56
N SER A 157 -6.39 14.87 18.76
CA SER A 157 -6.71 15.89 19.77
C SER A 157 -8.02 16.63 19.47
N GLY A 158 -8.29 16.96 18.21
CA GLY A 158 -9.56 17.55 17.78
C GLY A 158 -10.78 16.67 18.11
N LEU A 159 -10.69 15.37 17.80
CA LEU A 159 -11.72 14.38 18.17
C LEU A 159 -11.93 14.27 19.68
N GLY A 160 -10.84 14.28 20.45
CA GLY A 160 -10.90 14.25 21.92
C GLY A 160 -11.70 15.43 22.48
N VAL A 161 -11.43 16.65 22.01
CA VAL A 161 -12.15 17.86 22.44
C VAL A 161 -13.65 17.76 22.13
N ILE A 162 -14.03 17.24 20.96
CA ILE A 162 -15.43 17.07 20.56
C ILE A 162 -16.15 16.07 21.47
N LEU A 163 -15.52 14.93 21.77
CA LEU A 163 -16.10 13.90 22.65
C LEU A 163 -16.26 14.39 24.08
N VAL A 164 -15.27 15.12 24.60
CA VAL A 164 -15.34 15.73 25.94
C VAL A 164 -16.46 16.76 26.01
N ARG A 165 -16.60 17.63 25.00
CA ARG A 165 -17.71 18.61 24.93
C ARG A 165 -19.08 17.93 24.88
N ARG A 166 -19.22 16.86 24.08
CA ARG A 166 -20.48 16.08 24.00
C ARG A 166 -20.85 15.44 25.34
N ARG A 167 -19.88 14.81 26.03
CA ARG A 167 -20.11 14.23 27.36
C ARG A 167 -20.47 15.29 28.41
N LYS A 168 -19.83 16.46 28.38
CA LYS A 168 -20.16 17.54 29.31
C LYS A 168 -21.59 18.06 29.09
N ARG A 169 -22.02 18.20 27.83
CA ARG A 169 -23.38 18.64 27.47
C ARG A 169 -24.46 17.63 27.87
N LEU A 170 -24.18 16.33 27.70
CA LEU A 170 -25.09 15.24 28.12
C LEU A 170 -25.21 15.09 29.64
N ARG A 171 -24.19 15.50 30.42
CA ARG A 171 -24.23 15.49 31.89
C ARG A 171 -24.94 16.72 32.51
N GLN A 172 -25.31 17.70 31.70
CA GLN A 172 -26.03 18.91 32.14
C GLN A 172 -27.54 18.87 31.83
N LEU A 173 -28.01 17.78 31.22
CA LEU A 173 -29.42 17.40 31.07
C LEU A 173 -29.73 16.31 32.09
#